data_AF-A0A2L2YD05-F1
#
_entry.id   AF-A0A2L2YD05-F1
#
_cell.length_a   1.000
_cell.length_b   1.000
_cell.length_c   1.000
_cell.angle_alpha   90.00
_cell.angle_beta   90.00
_cell.angle_gamma   90.00
#
_symmetry.space_group_name_H-M   'P 1'
#
loop_
_entity.id
_entity.type
_entity.pdbx_description
1 polymer ?
#
loop_
_entity_poly.entity_id
_entity_poly.type
_entity_poly.pdbx_seq_one_letter_code
_entity_poly.pdbx_strand_id
1 'polypeptide(L)' 'KIFFIGEHIWNFADFLTLQQINRVVGNKKGIFTRERQPKASAKLLRCRYHGLSNRPIIGSIAYCPIQDADF' A
#
# COMPACT_ATOMS: atom_id res chain seq x y z
N LYS A 1 14.68 23.11 -7.18
CA LYS A 1 13.22 22.79 -7.10
C LYS A 1 13.08 21.30 -6.91
N ILE A 2 12.23 20.86 -6.00
CA ILE A 2 11.87 19.44 -5.84
C ILE A 2 10.81 19.16 -6.91
N PHE A 3 11.09 18.25 -7.84
CA PHE A 3 10.21 17.95 -8.98
C PHE A 3 9.22 16.81 -8.71
N PHE A 4 9.38 16.09 -7.60
CA PHE A 4 8.51 14.98 -7.20
C PHE A 4 7.42 15.49 -6.25
N ILE A 5 6.17 15.42 -6.68
CA ILE A 5 5.02 16.01 -5.95
C ILE A 5 3.99 15.00 -5.47
N GLY A 6 4.10 13.72 -5.86
CA GLY A 6 3.11 12.72 -5.46
C GLY A 6 3.38 11.31 -5.97
N GLU A 7 2.71 10.36 -5.32
CA GLU A 7 2.75 8.94 -5.63
C GLU A 7 1.32 8.37 -5.67
N HIS A 8 0.99 7.60 -6.71
CA HIS A 8 -0.26 6.86 -6.82
C HIS A 8 0.06 5.39 -7.08
N ILE A 9 -0.46 4.50 -6.23
CA ILE A 9 -0.07 3.09 -6.24
C ILE A 9 -0.90 2.29 -7.23
N TRP A 10 -0.23 1.41 -7.97
CA TRP A 10 -0.88 0.37 -8.76
C TRP A 10 -0.84 -0.97 -8.01
N ASN A 11 -1.95 -1.53 -7.53
CA ASN A 11 -3.33 -1.04 -7.59
C ASN A 11 -3.95 -1.01 -6.19
N PHE A 12 -5.11 -0.38 -6.05
CA PHE A 12 -5.87 -0.47 -4.80
C PHE A 12 -6.15 -1.93 -4.41
N ALA A 13 -6.77 -2.72 -5.30
CA ALA A 13 -7.08 -4.13 -5.05
C ALA A 13 -6.70 -5.02 -6.23
N ASP A 14 -6.56 -6.31 -5.95
CA ASP A 14 -6.39 -7.33 -6.99
C ASP A 14 -7.63 -7.35 -7.91
N PHE A 15 -7.40 -7.55 -9.21
CA PHE A 15 -8.46 -7.54 -10.21
C PHE A 15 -8.24 -8.62 -11.29
N LEU A 16 -9.33 -9.02 -11.96
CA LEU A 16 -9.25 -10.03 -13.01
C LEU A 16 -8.72 -9.45 -14.32
N THR A 17 -7.94 -10.26 -15.01
CA THR A 17 -7.45 -9.99 -16.37
C THR A 17 -7.72 -11.20 -17.24
N LEU A 18 -7.55 -11.05 -18.56
CA LEU A 18 -7.45 -12.20 -19.44
C LEU A 18 -6.32 -13.16 -19.00
N GLN A 19 -6.46 -14.43 -19.35
CA GLN A 19 -5.49 -15.46 -19.02
C GLN A 19 -4.18 -15.22 -19.77
N GLN A 20 -3.08 -15.12 -19.02
CA GLN A 20 -1.72 -14.97 -19.55
C GLN A 20 -0.74 -15.65 -18.60
N ILE A 21 0.41 -16.10 -19.11
CA ILE A 21 1.45 -16.77 -18.30
C ILE A 21 1.96 -15.92 -17.11
N ASN A 22 1.87 -14.59 -17.22
CA ASN A 22 2.31 -13.62 -16.21
C ASN A 22 1.14 -13.06 -15.38
N ARG A 23 -0.03 -13.72 -15.40
CA ARG A 23 -1.25 -13.32 -14.69
C ARG A 23 -1.78 -14.51 -13.89
N VAL A 24 -1.22 -14.65 -12.68
CA VAL A 24 -1.61 -15.72 -11.75
C VAL A 24 -3.00 -15.42 -11.20
N VAL A 25 -4.03 -15.95 -11.88
CA VAL A 25 -5.45 -15.72 -11.58
C VAL A 25 -5.76 -14.21 -11.48
N GLY A 26 -5.44 -13.50 -12.56
CA GLY A 26 -5.58 -12.04 -12.67
C GLY A 26 -4.31 -11.25 -12.28
N ASN A 27 -4.51 -9.97 -11.93
CA ASN A 27 -3.47 -9.08 -11.44
C ASN A 27 -3.42 -9.10 -9.91
N LYS A 28 -2.24 -9.38 -9.35
CA LYS A 28 -1.99 -9.51 -7.90
C LYS A 28 -1.20 -8.35 -7.28
N LYS A 29 -1.05 -7.23 -8.01
CA LYS A 29 -0.36 -6.01 -7.56
C LYS A 29 -1.21 -5.15 -6.61
N GLY A 30 -2.43 -5.58 -6.26
CA GLY A 30 -3.28 -4.87 -5.33
C GLY A 30 -2.67 -4.77 -3.94
N ILE A 31 -2.83 -3.63 -3.27
CA ILE A 31 -2.54 -3.48 -1.84
C ILE A 31 -3.52 -4.29 -1.00
N PHE A 32 -4.75 -4.42 -1.49
CA PHE A 32 -5.76 -5.31 -0.94
C PHE A 32 -5.96 -6.53 -1.85
N THR A 33 -6.45 -7.63 -1.27
CA THR A 33 -7.04 -8.71 -2.05
C THR A 33 -8.30 -8.22 -2.78
N ARG A 34 -8.82 -9.03 -3.70
CA ARG A 34 -10.07 -8.70 -4.41
C ARG A 34 -11.26 -8.61 -3.43
N GLU A 35 -11.22 -9.34 -2.32
CA GLU A 35 -12.19 -9.33 -1.21
C GLU A 35 -11.90 -8.21 -0.20
N ARG A 36 -10.98 -7.29 -0.53
CA ARG A 36 -10.62 -6.11 0.27
C ARG A 36 -9.94 -6.47 1.59
N GLN A 37 -9.34 -7.65 1.68
CA GLN A 37 -8.50 -8.02 2.82
C GLN A 37 -7.12 -7.37 2.68
N PRO A 38 -6.58 -6.76 3.75
CA PRO A 38 -5.31 -6.03 3.67
C PRO A 38 -4.13 -7.00 3.55
N LYS A 39 -3.22 -6.74 2.60
CA LYS A 39 -1.90 -7.39 2.58
C LYS A 39 -0.95 -6.69 3.56
N ALA A 40 0.22 -7.28 3.82
CA ALA A 40 1.23 -6.67 4.68
C ALA A 40 1.64 -5.25 4.21
N SER A 41 1.71 -5.04 2.88
CA SER A 41 1.99 -3.73 2.28
C SER A 41 0.99 -2.64 2.66
N ALA A 42 -0.29 -2.98 2.89
CA ALA A 42 -1.30 -2.02 3.30
C ALA A 42 -0.96 -1.36 4.65
N LYS A 43 -0.36 -2.13 5.57
CA LYS A 43 0.06 -1.63 6.88
C LYS A 43 1.21 -0.63 6.73
N LEU A 44 2.22 -0.96 5.91
CA LEU A 44 3.36 -0.08 5.63
C LEU A 44 2.92 1.25 4.98
N LEU A 45 2.06 1.17 3.97
CA LEU A 45 1.56 2.35 3.27
C LEU A 45 0.73 3.26 4.17
N ARG A 46 -0.09 2.68 5.06
CA ARG A 46 -0.80 3.44 6.07
C ARG A 46 0.17 4.25 6.92
N CYS A 47 1.24 3.63 7.41
CA CYS A 47 2.26 4.33 8.21
C CYS A 47 2.89 5.50 7.44
N ARG A 48 3.32 5.25 6.20
CA ARG A 48 3.91 6.28 5.32
C ARG A 48 2.97 7.46 5.09
N TYR A 49 1.72 7.21 4.69
CA TYR A 49 0.77 8.27 4.35
C TYR A 49 0.27 9.06 5.55
N HIS A 50 0.18 8.42 6.71
CA HIS A 50 -0.05 9.14 7.96
C HIS A 50 1.14 10.04 8.33
N GLY A 51 2.38 9.54 8.18
CA GLY A 51 3.60 10.33 8.35
C GLY A 51 3.66 11.54 7.40
N LEU A 52 3.46 11.33 6.10
CA LEU A 52 3.44 12.42 5.10
C LEU A 52 2.33 13.44 5.33
N SER A 53 1.23 13.06 5.98
CA SER A 53 0.11 13.97 6.30
C SER A 53 0.16 14.55 7.72
N ASN A 54 1.24 14.30 8.48
CA ASN A 54 1.38 14.67 9.89
C ASN A 54 0.18 14.23 10.75
N ARG A 55 -0.39 13.05 10.45
CA ARG A 55 -1.54 12.50 11.18
C ARG A 55 -1.06 11.42 12.16
N PRO A 56 -1.37 11.54 13.47
CA PRO A 56 -0.99 10.53 14.44
C PRO A 56 -1.70 9.21 14.15
N ILE A 57 -0.97 8.12 14.32
CA ILE A 57 -1.53 6.77 14.25
C ILE A 57 -1.82 6.34 15.69
N ILE A 58 -3.08 6.43 16.09
CA ILE A 58 -3.51 6.13 17.45
C ILE A 58 -3.93 4.66 17.54
N GLY A 59 -3.38 3.93 18.52
CA GLY A 59 -3.75 2.56 18.87
C GLY A 59 -2.62 1.55 18.67
N SER A 60 -2.47 0.64 19.64
CA SER A 60 -1.47 -0.44 19.67
C SER A 60 -1.60 -1.48 18.53
N ILE A 61 -2.68 -1.41 17.74
CA ILE A 61 -3.01 -2.33 16.65
C ILE A 61 -2.38 -1.88 15.31
N ALA A 62 -1.87 -0.65 15.25
CA ALA A 62 -1.22 -0.15 14.05
C ALA A 62 0.25 -0.61 14.02
N TYR A 63 0.49 -1.74 13.36
CA TYR A 63 1.85 -2.23 13.10
C TYR A 63 2.57 -1.31 12.11
N CYS A 64 3.46 -0.46 12.61
CA CYS A 64 4.42 0.34 11.86
C CYS A 64 5.83 -0.12 12.24
N PRO A 65 6.44 -1.05 11.48
CA PRO A 65 7.73 -1.65 11.86
C PRO A 65 8.92 -0.69 11.76
N ILE A 66 8.72 0.48 11.17
CA ILE A 66 9.78 1.44 10.89
C ILE A 66 9.34 2.76 11.54
N GLN A 67 9.85 3.03 12.73
CA GLN A 67 9.62 4.28 13.47
C GLN A 67 10.63 5.37 13.07
N ASP A 68 11.80 4.96 12.54
CA ASP A 68 12.96 5.85 12.33
C ASP A 68 13.55 5.76 10.91
N ALA A 69 12.74 5.57 9.87
CA ALA A 69 13.25 5.78 8.51
C ALA A 69 13.23 7.28 8.22
N ASP A 70 14.36 7.93 8.49
CA ASP A 70 14.73 9.20 7.90
C ASP A 70 14.55 9.12 6.38
N PHE A 71 13.51 9.77 5.87
CA PHE A 71 13.32 10.07 4.45
C PHE A 71 13.46 11.58 4.23
#